data_AF-X1UAJ6-F1
#
_entry.id   AF-X1UAJ6-F1
#
_cell.length_a   1.000
_cell.length_b   1.000
_cell.length_c   1.000
_cell.angle_alpha   90.00
_cell.angle_beta   90.00
_cell.angle_gamma   90.00
#
_symmetry.space_group_name_H-M   'P 1'
#
loop_
_entity.id
_entity.type
_entity.pdbx_description
1 polymer ?
#
loop_
_entity_poly.entity_id
_entity_poly.type
_entity_poly.pdbx_seq_one_letter_code
_entity_poly.pdbx_strand_id
1 'polypeptide(L)'
;NTTEAHPVIGLYIKEAVVKNGAELIVADPREIDLVRFAKLHIAQKPGTDVALVNAMMNVIIAEDLLDKDFIKDRTEDFDALTEAVKDFTPEKAEKITTIPAEKIRQAARIYANASSASIIYSMGITQHTTGTDNVLSLANLAMLTGNVGKESAGVNPLRGQNNVQGACDLGALPNVYPGYQSVEDEKIRAKFERAWGKELSPNKGLTVVEMFHAVESGDIKALYIMGENPALSDPNLNRTR
;
A
#
# COMPACT_ATOMS: atom_id res chain seq x y z
N ASN A 1 -8.11 -9.82 -1.89
CA ASN A 1 -8.67 -11.17 -2.00
C ASN A 1 -7.68 -12.14 -2.64
N THR A 2 -6.83 -12.79 -1.85
CA THR A 2 -5.75 -13.65 -2.38
C THR A 2 -6.22 -15.01 -2.87
N THR A 3 -7.37 -15.53 -2.41
CA THR A 3 -7.88 -16.83 -2.90
C THR A 3 -8.28 -16.80 -4.36
N GLU A 4 -8.60 -15.63 -4.89
CA GLU A 4 -8.89 -15.40 -6.31
C GLU A 4 -7.69 -14.80 -7.06
N ALA A 5 -7.13 -13.69 -6.56
CA ALA A 5 -6.12 -12.92 -7.29
C ALA A 5 -4.71 -13.52 -7.23
N HIS A 6 -4.37 -14.21 -6.13
CA HIS A 6 -3.05 -14.80 -5.90
C HIS A 6 -3.17 -16.16 -5.20
N PRO A 7 -3.77 -17.18 -5.84
CA PRO A 7 -4.20 -18.39 -5.14
C PRO A 7 -3.09 -19.10 -4.36
N VAL A 8 -1.86 -19.10 -4.89
CA VAL A 8 -0.68 -19.67 -4.21
C VAL A 8 -0.34 -18.90 -2.93
N ILE A 9 -0.41 -17.57 -2.93
CA ILE A 9 -0.25 -16.75 -1.71
C ILE A 9 -1.41 -17.02 -0.74
N GLY A 10 -2.63 -17.17 -1.26
CA GLY A 10 -3.79 -17.58 -0.46
C GLY A 10 -3.57 -18.92 0.25
N LEU A 11 -2.90 -19.89 -0.40
CA LEU A 11 -2.53 -21.16 0.22
C LEU A 11 -1.51 -20.98 1.36
N TYR A 12 -0.48 -20.15 1.16
CA TYR A 12 0.50 -19.87 2.22
C TYR A 12 -0.14 -19.17 3.43
N ILE A 13 -1.06 -18.24 3.21
CA ILE A 13 -1.82 -17.61 4.30
C ILE A 13 -2.65 -18.67 5.06
N LYS A 14 -3.37 -19.55 4.35
CA LYS A 14 -4.14 -20.63 4.97
C LYS A 14 -3.23 -21.60 5.74
N GLU A 15 -2.07 -21.93 5.19
CA GLU A 15 -1.08 -22.79 5.85
C GLU A 15 -0.55 -22.14 7.14
N ALA A 16 -0.21 -20.86 7.11
CA ALA A 16 0.24 -20.13 8.30
C ALA A 16 -0.81 -20.17 9.42
N VAL A 17 -2.09 -20.00 9.08
CA VAL A 17 -3.18 -20.06 10.06
C VAL A 17 -3.42 -21.50 10.56
N VAL A 18 -3.66 -22.44 9.63
CA VAL A 18 -4.15 -23.79 9.98
C VAL A 18 -3.04 -24.68 10.54
N LYS A 19 -1.81 -24.57 10.04
CA LYS A 19 -0.70 -25.45 10.46
C LYS A 19 0.21 -24.78 11.48
N ASN A 20 0.43 -23.47 11.37
CA ASN A 20 1.42 -22.76 12.18
C ASN A 20 0.78 -21.88 13.27
N GLY A 21 -0.56 -21.85 13.36
CA GLY A 21 -1.29 -21.14 14.42
C GLY A 21 -1.25 -19.62 14.33
N ALA A 22 -0.91 -19.05 13.17
CA ALA A 22 -0.95 -17.60 12.98
C ALA A 22 -2.39 -17.07 13.11
N GLU A 23 -2.56 -15.93 13.78
CA GLU A 23 -3.84 -15.24 13.82
C GLU A 23 -4.03 -14.38 12.58
N LEU A 24 -5.18 -14.50 11.91
CA LEU A 24 -5.50 -13.75 10.70
C LEU A 24 -6.55 -12.68 10.98
N ILE A 25 -6.21 -11.43 10.66
CA ILE A 25 -7.17 -10.32 10.55
C ILE A 25 -7.46 -10.11 9.06
N VAL A 26 -8.73 -10.15 8.67
CA VAL A 26 -9.17 -9.80 7.30
C VAL A 26 -9.88 -8.46 7.37
N ALA A 27 -9.33 -7.42 6.75
CA ALA A 27 -9.98 -6.13 6.59
C ALA A 27 -10.47 -5.96 5.14
N ASP A 28 -11.67 -6.45 4.84
CA ASP A 28 -12.34 -6.33 3.53
C ASP A 28 -13.85 -6.15 3.81
N PRO A 29 -14.53 -5.16 3.19
CA PRO A 29 -15.98 -4.97 3.35
C PRO A 29 -16.80 -6.21 2.96
N ARG A 30 -16.23 -7.10 2.14
CA ARG A 30 -16.88 -8.32 1.67
C ARG A 30 -16.43 -9.52 2.49
N GLU A 31 -17.31 -10.52 2.54
CA GLU A 31 -17.00 -11.81 3.13
C GLU A 31 -16.29 -12.71 2.10
N ILE A 32 -14.98 -12.48 1.90
CA ILE A 32 -14.15 -13.31 1.02
C ILE A 32 -13.83 -14.67 1.67
N ASP A 33 -13.39 -15.66 0.89
CA ASP A 33 -13.10 -17.02 1.39
C ASP A 33 -12.14 -17.08 2.59
N LEU A 34 -11.18 -16.16 2.68
CA LEU A 34 -10.25 -16.09 3.80
C LEU A 34 -10.92 -15.76 5.14
N VAL A 35 -12.10 -15.14 5.15
CA VAL A 35 -12.82 -14.81 6.38
C VAL A 35 -13.12 -16.06 7.21
N ARG A 36 -13.32 -17.22 6.57
CA ARG A 36 -13.55 -18.51 7.25
C ARG A 36 -12.36 -18.97 8.11
N PHE A 37 -11.17 -18.45 7.84
CA PHE A 37 -9.94 -18.73 8.57
C PHE A 37 -9.54 -17.56 9.49
N ALA A 38 -10.25 -16.44 9.43
CA ALA A 38 -9.88 -15.24 10.15
C ALA A 38 -10.23 -15.35 11.64
N LYS A 39 -9.29 -14.97 12.49
CA LYS A 39 -9.56 -14.70 13.91
C LYS A 39 -10.50 -13.50 14.05
N LEU A 40 -10.35 -12.52 13.16
CA LEU A 40 -11.15 -11.30 13.16
C LEU A 40 -11.40 -10.82 11.72
N HIS A 41 -12.67 -10.62 11.38
CA HIS A 41 -13.07 -9.98 10.11
C HIS A 41 -13.51 -8.55 10.37
N ILE A 42 -12.78 -7.58 9.85
CA ILE A 42 -13.13 -6.17 9.84
C ILE A 42 -13.81 -5.87 8.51
N ALA A 43 -15.12 -5.67 8.53
CA ALA A 43 -15.93 -5.35 7.36
C ALA A 43 -16.20 -3.83 7.29
N GLN A 44 -15.14 -3.03 7.21
CA GLN A 44 -15.26 -1.57 7.30
C GLN A 44 -15.97 -0.99 6.06
N LYS A 45 -16.61 0.17 6.23
CA LYS A 45 -17.16 0.92 5.10
C LYS A 45 -16.04 1.24 4.08
N PRO A 46 -16.24 0.99 2.76
CA PRO A 46 -15.20 1.25 1.77
C PRO A 46 -14.68 2.71 1.81
N GLY A 47 -13.36 2.88 1.72
CA GLY A 47 -12.71 4.20 1.73
C GLY A 47 -12.54 4.82 3.13
N THR A 48 -12.65 4.02 4.18
CA THR A 48 -12.46 4.47 5.59
C THR A 48 -11.18 3.92 6.22
N ASP A 49 -10.26 3.42 5.39
CA ASP A 49 -9.10 2.64 5.80
C ASP A 49 -8.10 3.45 6.64
N VAL A 50 -7.82 4.72 6.27
CA VAL A 50 -7.00 5.62 7.13
C VAL A 50 -7.58 5.74 8.53
N ALA A 51 -8.90 5.90 8.67
CA ALA A 51 -9.53 6.05 9.98
C ALA A 51 -9.42 4.77 10.82
N LEU A 52 -9.56 3.60 10.19
CA LEU A 52 -9.37 2.30 10.85
C LEU A 52 -7.92 2.13 11.33
N VAL A 53 -6.95 2.36 10.46
CA VAL A 53 -5.52 2.14 10.76
C VAL A 53 -5.02 3.15 11.79
N ASN A 54 -5.41 4.41 11.69
CA ASN A 54 -5.06 5.43 12.68
C ASN A 54 -5.66 5.12 14.05
N ALA A 55 -6.87 4.55 14.11
CA ALA A 55 -7.45 4.13 15.38
C ALA A 55 -6.76 2.90 15.98
N MET A 56 -6.26 1.98 15.15
CA MET A 56 -5.41 0.91 15.64
C MET A 56 -4.11 1.46 16.24
N MET A 57 -3.44 2.40 15.55
CA MET A 57 -2.24 3.07 16.08
C MET A 57 -2.52 3.84 17.37
N ASN A 58 -3.65 4.54 17.45
CA ASN A 58 -4.10 5.24 18.67
C ASN A 58 -4.20 4.27 19.86
N VAL A 59 -4.80 3.09 19.67
CA VAL A 59 -4.90 2.06 20.72
C VAL A 59 -3.53 1.55 21.12
N ILE A 60 -2.65 1.25 20.16
CA ILE A 60 -1.31 0.73 20.42
C ILE A 60 -0.49 1.72 21.24
N ILE A 61 -0.58 3.01 20.92
CA ILE A 61 0.10 4.08 21.68
C ILE A 61 -0.50 4.22 23.08
N ALA A 62 -1.83 4.30 23.19
CA ALA A 62 -2.52 4.49 24.46
C ALA A 62 -2.33 3.32 25.44
N GLU A 63 -2.17 2.10 24.93
CA GLU A 63 -1.95 0.88 25.72
C GLU A 63 -0.47 0.52 25.89
N ASP A 64 0.45 1.35 25.41
CA ASP A 64 1.91 1.14 25.48
C ASP A 64 2.38 -0.18 24.83
N LEU A 65 1.74 -0.58 23.72
CA LEU A 65 2.01 -1.82 22.98
C LEU A 65 2.99 -1.62 21.80
N LEU A 66 3.60 -0.45 21.70
CA LEU A 66 4.54 -0.08 20.65
C LEU A 66 5.96 -0.60 20.91
N ASP A 67 6.74 -0.78 19.85
CA ASP A 67 8.16 -1.14 19.95
C ASP A 67 9.02 0.13 20.11
N LYS A 68 9.25 0.52 21.37
CA LYS A 68 9.98 1.76 21.72
C LYS A 68 11.42 1.77 21.20
N ASP A 69 12.11 0.63 21.26
CA ASP A 69 13.50 0.54 20.83
C ASP A 69 13.58 0.66 19.30
N PHE A 70 12.70 -0.04 18.56
CA PHE A 70 12.64 0.10 17.10
C PHE A 70 12.31 1.54 16.68
N ILE A 71 11.32 2.18 17.31
CA ILE A 71 10.92 3.54 16.99
C ILE A 71 12.11 4.49 17.18
N LYS A 72 12.77 4.42 18.34
CA LYS A 72 13.91 5.27 18.65
C LYS A 72 15.08 5.08 17.67
N ASP A 73 15.37 3.83 17.31
CA ASP A 73 16.60 3.50 16.58
C ASP A 73 16.43 3.51 15.05
N ARG A 74 15.20 3.39 14.54
CA ARG A 74 14.92 3.12 13.12
C ARG A 74 13.85 3.99 12.49
N THR A 75 13.27 4.94 13.24
CA THR A 75 12.22 5.83 12.73
C THR A 75 12.52 7.29 13.05
N GLU A 76 11.74 8.18 12.48
CA GLU A 76 11.75 9.62 12.73
C GLU A 76 10.31 10.12 12.90
N ASP A 77 10.13 11.35 13.40
CA ASP A 77 8.84 12.04 13.50
C ASP A 77 7.72 11.30 14.29
N PHE A 78 8.08 10.49 15.28
CA PHE A 78 7.12 9.77 16.12
C PHE A 78 6.15 10.70 16.87
N ASP A 79 6.61 11.87 17.32
CA ASP A 79 5.75 12.85 18.00
C ASP A 79 4.69 13.41 17.04
N ALA A 80 5.04 13.63 15.77
CA ALA A 80 4.10 14.08 14.75
C ALA A 80 3.05 13.01 14.45
N LEU A 81 3.46 11.74 14.38
CA LEU A 81 2.53 10.61 14.27
C LEU A 81 1.56 10.57 15.45
N THR A 82 2.08 10.69 16.67
CA THR A 82 1.28 10.61 17.89
C THR A 82 0.22 11.71 17.92
N GLU A 83 0.58 12.95 17.61
CA GLU A 83 -0.39 14.05 17.55
C GLU A 83 -1.40 13.84 16.40
N ALA A 84 -0.97 13.33 15.25
CA ALA A 84 -1.86 13.06 14.11
C ALA A 84 -2.91 11.97 14.42
N VAL A 85 -2.58 10.96 15.22
CA VAL A 85 -3.50 9.84 15.54
C VAL A 85 -4.27 10.03 16.86
N LYS A 86 -3.89 11.01 17.68
CA LYS A 86 -4.48 11.28 19.01
C LYS A 86 -6.00 11.38 19.01
N ASP A 87 -6.55 12.09 18.02
CA ASP A 87 -7.99 12.31 17.90
C ASP A 87 -8.72 11.14 17.23
N PHE A 88 -8.02 10.14 16.70
CA PHE A 88 -8.61 8.96 16.08
C PHE A 88 -8.85 7.85 17.10
N THR A 89 -9.60 8.15 18.16
CA THR A 89 -9.99 7.12 19.12
C THR A 89 -10.86 6.03 18.44
N PRO A 90 -10.89 4.80 18.96
CA PRO A 90 -11.80 3.76 18.46
C PRO A 90 -13.26 4.19 18.37
N GLU A 91 -13.75 5.00 19.32
CA GLU A 91 -15.12 5.52 19.34
C GLU A 91 -15.39 6.53 18.22
N LYS A 92 -14.38 7.32 17.82
CA LYS A 92 -14.48 8.20 16.65
C LYS A 92 -14.42 7.39 15.36
N ALA A 93 -13.50 6.44 15.28
CA ALA A 93 -13.36 5.59 14.11
C ALA A 93 -14.57 4.69 13.89
N GLU A 94 -15.27 4.26 14.93
CA GLU A 94 -16.53 3.51 14.82
C GLU A 94 -17.57 4.29 14.01
N LYS A 95 -17.70 5.60 14.23
CA LYS A 95 -18.64 6.45 13.49
C LYS A 95 -18.29 6.58 12.00
N ILE A 96 -17.00 6.48 11.66
CA ILE A 96 -16.50 6.64 10.28
C ILE A 96 -16.54 5.29 9.56
N THR A 97 -15.93 4.29 10.16
CA THR A 97 -15.68 2.95 9.60
C THR A 97 -16.86 2.01 9.73
N THR A 98 -17.81 2.32 10.62
CA THR A 98 -18.93 1.46 11.06
C THR A 98 -18.50 0.18 11.80
N ILE A 99 -17.24 0.10 12.21
CA ILE A 99 -16.70 -1.02 12.99
C ILE A 99 -16.80 -0.71 14.48
N PRO A 100 -17.38 -1.60 15.31
CA PRO A 100 -17.45 -1.38 16.75
C PRO A 100 -16.08 -1.09 17.36
N ALA A 101 -15.99 -0.09 18.24
CA ALA A 101 -14.74 0.35 18.86
C ALA A 101 -13.95 -0.81 19.48
N GLU A 102 -14.62 -1.73 20.16
CA GLU A 102 -13.97 -2.90 20.77
C GLU A 102 -13.31 -3.82 19.73
N LYS A 103 -13.90 -3.92 18.53
CA LYS A 103 -13.33 -4.72 17.44
C LYS A 103 -12.06 -4.08 16.88
N ILE A 104 -12.01 -2.74 16.84
CA ILE A 104 -10.79 -1.99 16.49
C ILE A 104 -9.71 -2.22 17.54
N ARG A 105 -10.06 -2.13 18.84
CA ARG A 105 -9.13 -2.45 19.95
C ARG A 105 -8.60 -3.87 19.85
N GLN A 106 -9.47 -4.83 19.59
CA GLN A 106 -9.10 -6.23 19.39
C GLN A 106 -8.11 -6.39 18.22
N ALA A 107 -8.38 -5.76 17.06
CA ALA A 107 -7.48 -5.81 15.92
C ALA A 107 -6.11 -5.22 16.24
N ALA A 108 -6.08 -4.06 16.92
CA ALA A 108 -4.86 -3.38 17.34
C ALA A 108 -4.02 -4.25 18.29
N ARG A 109 -4.66 -4.83 19.31
CA ARG A 109 -4.00 -5.71 20.28
C ARG A 109 -3.49 -7.00 19.65
N ILE A 110 -4.27 -7.65 18.76
CA ILE A 110 -3.81 -8.85 18.04
C ILE A 110 -2.56 -8.53 17.22
N TYR A 111 -2.60 -7.43 16.46
CA TYR A 111 -1.48 -7.04 15.59
C TYR A 111 -0.22 -6.68 16.38
N ALA A 112 -0.35 -5.87 17.45
CA ALA A 112 0.80 -5.38 18.21
C ALA A 112 1.43 -6.43 19.14
N ASN A 113 0.66 -7.40 19.65
CA ASN A 113 1.20 -8.44 20.53
C ASN A 113 1.80 -9.63 19.77
N ALA A 114 1.69 -9.68 18.45
CA ALA A 114 2.32 -10.72 17.66
C ALA A 114 3.85 -10.56 17.66
N SER A 115 4.59 -11.65 17.84
CA SER A 115 6.06 -11.64 17.73
C SER A 115 6.52 -11.17 16.33
N SER A 116 5.73 -11.52 15.32
CA SER A 116 5.86 -11.02 13.95
C SER A 116 4.49 -10.90 13.29
N ALA A 117 4.25 -9.77 12.62
CA ALA A 117 3.03 -9.52 11.86
C ALA A 117 3.35 -8.99 10.47
N SER A 118 2.70 -9.56 9.47
CA SER A 118 2.82 -9.16 8.06
C SER A 118 1.53 -8.49 7.59
N ILE A 119 1.66 -7.29 7.03
CA ILE A 119 0.56 -6.60 6.35
C ILE A 119 0.60 -7.02 4.88
N ILE A 120 -0.51 -7.56 4.38
CA ILE A 120 -0.67 -7.98 2.98
C ILE A 120 -1.83 -7.19 2.38
N TYR A 121 -1.55 -6.37 1.37
CA TYR A 121 -2.56 -5.49 0.78
C TYR A 121 -2.45 -5.43 -0.74
N SER A 122 -3.45 -4.84 -1.40
CA SER A 122 -3.46 -4.62 -2.86
C SER A 122 -4.43 -3.49 -3.20
N MET A 123 -5.23 -3.66 -4.25
CA MET A 123 -6.09 -2.64 -4.83
C MET A 123 -7.18 -2.06 -3.90
N GLY A 124 -7.66 -2.82 -2.91
CA GLY A 124 -8.59 -2.30 -1.89
C GLY A 124 -8.00 -1.23 -0.98
N ILE A 125 -6.69 -0.95 -1.10
CA ILE A 125 -5.97 0.11 -0.41
C ILE A 125 -5.54 1.18 -1.40
N THR A 126 -5.02 0.79 -2.57
CA THR A 126 -4.40 1.74 -3.52
C THR A 126 -5.39 2.41 -4.47
N GLN A 127 -6.51 1.78 -4.84
CA GLN A 127 -7.49 2.33 -5.80
C GLN A 127 -8.54 3.21 -5.12
N HIS A 128 -8.07 4.16 -4.32
CA HIS A 128 -8.87 5.16 -3.61
C HIS A 128 -8.28 6.54 -3.81
N THR A 129 -9.08 7.59 -3.64
CA THR A 129 -8.60 8.98 -3.69
C THR A 129 -7.54 9.28 -2.63
N THR A 130 -7.51 8.49 -1.56
CA THR A 130 -6.53 8.55 -0.45
C THR A 130 -5.58 7.34 -0.45
N GLY A 131 -5.33 6.73 -1.62
CA GLY A 131 -4.55 5.49 -1.72
C GLY A 131 -3.14 5.60 -1.15
N THR A 132 -2.47 6.74 -1.38
CA THR A 132 -1.15 7.03 -0.81
C THR A 132 -1.23 7.09 0.73
N ASP A 133 -2.22 7.79 1.27
CA ASP A 133 -2.40 7.93 2.72
C ASP A 133 -2.70 6.58 3.38
N ASN A 134 -3.47 5.72 2.72
CA ASN A 134 -3.72 4.36 3.21
C ASN A 134 -2.41 3.56 3.32
N VAL A 135 -1.55 3.61 2.30
CA VAL A 135 -0.26 2.90 2.29
C VAL A 135 0.68 3.46 3.36
N LEU A 136 0.77 4.79 3.49
CA LEU A 136 1.57 5.43 4.54
C LEU A 136 1.07 5.05 5.94
N SER A 137 -0.24 4.99 6.15
CA SER A 137 -0.82 4.57 7.43
C SER A 137 -0.45 3.12 7.78
N LEU A 138 -0.50 2.21 6.81
CA LEU A 138 -0.06 0.81 7.01
C LEU A 138 1.45 0.72 7.30
N ALA A 139 2.26 1.53 6.62
CA ALA A 139 3.70 1.61 6.89
C ALA A 139 3.98 2.12 8.31
N ASN A 140 3.30 3.18 8.73
CA ASN A 140 3.41 3.71 10.09
C ASN A 140 3.00 2.68 11.15
N LEU A 141 1.91 1.93 10.92
CA LEU A 141 1.48 0.87 11.82
C LEU A 141 2.55 -0.24 11.96
N ALA A 142 3.17 -0.64 10.85
CA ALA A 142 4.23 -1.64 10.87
C ALA A 142 5.50 -1.11 11.58
N MET A 143 5.89 0.14 11.34
CA MET A 143 7.03 0.77 12.03
C MET A 143 6.76 0.96 13.54
N LEU A 144 5.55 1.36 13.92
CA LEU A 144 5.12 1.53 15.31
C LEU A 144 5.25 0.24 16.14
N THR A 145 5.19 -0.92 15.49
CA THR A 145 5.21 -2.24 16.12
C THR A 145 6.48 -3.04 15.78
N GLY A 146 7.52 -2.40 15.24
CA GLY A 146 8.77 -3.06 14.89
C GLY A 146 8.61 -4.19 13.86
N ASN A 147 7.57 -4.15 13.03
CA ASN A 147 7.26 -5.15 12.02
C ASN A 147 7.95 -4.87 10.66
N VAL A 148 9.18 -4.34 10.69
CA VAL A 148 9.96 -3.99 9.49
C VAL A 148 11.39 -4.50 9.62
N GLY A 149 11.94 -5.08 8.54
CA GLY A 149 13.31 -5.60 8.52
C GLY A 149 13.48 -6.93 9.27
N LYS A 150 12.38 -7.64 9.56
CA LYS A 150 12.37 -8.96 10.20
C LYS A 150 11.63 -9.99 9.34
N GLU A 151 12.02 -11.26 9.47
CA GLU A 151 11.37 -12.38 8.79
C GLU A 151 9.90 -12.50 9.21
N SER A 152 9.03 -12.92 8.28
CA SER A 152 7.58 -13.08 8.51
C SER A 152 6.84 -11.79 8.92
N ALA A 153 7.39 -10.61 8.61
CA ALA A 153 6.77 -9.31 8.86
C ALA A 153 6.65 -8.47 7.57
N GLY A 154 6.58 -7.15 7.74
CA GLY A 154 6.67 -6.17 6.66
C GLY A 154 5.32 -5.73 6.11
N VAL A 155 5.41 -4.85 5.12
CA VAL A 155 4.29 -4.24 4.42
C VAL A 155 4.38 -4.68 2.97
N ASN A 156 3.52 -5.61 2.59
CA ASN A 156 3.67 -6.44 1.41
C ASN A 156 2.57 -6.12 0.38
N PRO A 157 2.81 -5.18 -0.56
CA PRO A 157 1.88 -4.93 -1.67
C PRO A 157 1.86 -6.12 -2.62
N LEU A 158 0.72 -6.80 -2.72
CA LEU A 158 0.49 -7.81 -3.73
C LEU A 158 0.21 -7.14 -5.07
N ARG A 159 1.23 -7.17 -5.92
CA ARG A 159 1.14 -6.68 -7.29
C ARG A 159 0.38 -7.67 -8.17
N GLY A 160 -0.37 -7.15 -9.14
CA GLY A 160 -1.30 -7.94 -9.96
C GLY A 160 -0.62 -8.67 -11.12
N GLN A 161 -0.13 -7.91 -12.11
CA GLN A 161 0.45 -8.48 -13.32
C GLN A 161 1.82 -9.12 -13.06
N ASN A 162 2.13 -10.17 -13.82
CA ASN A 162 3.33 -11.00 -13.64
C ASN A 162 4.65 -10.20 -13.60
N ASN A 163 4.78 -9.11 -14.37
CA ASN A 163 6.02 -8.36 -14.50
C ASN A 163 5.86 -6.86 -14.23
N VAL A 164 4.81 -6.43 -13.52
CA VAL A 164 4.70 -5.01 -13.13
C VAL A 164 5.85 -4.59 -12.21
N GLN A 165 6.41 -5.52 -11.41
CA GLN A 165 7.64 -5.27 -10.66
C GLN A 165 8.81 -5.01 -11.61
N GLY A 166 9.11 -5.95 -12.52
CA GLY A 166 10.24 -5.82 -13.43
C GLY A 166 10.11 -4.64 -14.42
N ALA A 167 8.90 -4.31 -14.87
CA ALA A 167 8.68 -3.12 -15.70
C ALA A 167 9.06 -1.84 -14.95
N CYS A 168 8.62 -1.70 -13.69
CA CYS A 168 9.05 -0.59 -12.84
C CYS A 168 10.56 -0.60 -12.58
N ASP A 169 11.15 -1.77 -12.32
CA ASP A 169 12.60 -1.93 -12.10
C ASP A 169 13.40 -1.49 -13.32
N LEU A 170 12.87 -1.68 -14.53
CA LEU A 170 13.48 -1.26 -15.79
C LEU A 170 13.14 0.18 -16.20
N GLY A 171 12.53 0.97 -15.31
CA GLY A 171 12.24 2.38 -15.58
C GLY A 171 11.12 2.59 -16.59
N ALA A 172 10.17 1.66 -16.73
CA ALA A 172 8.90 1.91 -17.43
C ALA A 172 7.97 2.81 -16.61
N LEU A 173 8.52 3.93 -16.13
CA LEU A 173 7.91 4.93 -15.27
C LEU A 173 8.40 6.31 -15.74
N PRO A 174 7.56 7.34 -15.72
CA PRO A 174 7.91 8.62 -16.33
C PRO A 174 9.01 9.40 -15.58
N ASN A 175 9.38 8.99 -14.37
CA ASN A 175 10.21 9.78 -13.46
C ASN A 175 11.53 9.11 -13.06
N VAL A 176 11.81 7.89 -13.52
CA VAL A 176 13.03 7.15 -13.14
C VAL A 176 13.63 6.38 -14.32
N TYR A 177 14.95 6.25 -14.30
CA TYR A 177 15.71 5.25 -15.06
C TYR A 177 15.65 3.87 -14.38
N PRO A 178 16.16 2.79 -15.04
CA PRO A 178 16.26 1.48 -14.41
C PRO A 178 16.93 1.51 -13.03
N GLY A 179 16.41 0.74 -12.09
CA GLY A 179 16.85 0.70 -10.69
C GLY A 179 16.35 1.87 -9.84
N TYR A 180 15.19 2.45 -10.19
CA TYR A 180 14.54 3.54 -9.45
C TYR A 180 15.40 4.81 -9.30
N GLN A 181 16.20 5.13 -10.31
CA GLN A 181 17.10 6.27 -10.26
C GLN A 181 16.44 7.49 -10.91
N SER A 182 16.21 8.56 -10.14
CA SER A 182 15.46 9.73 -10.62
C SER A 182 16.07 10.35 -11.88
N VAL A 183 15.21 10.74 -12.83
CA VAL A 183 15.61 11.49 -14.04
C VAL A 183 16.04 12.93 -13.73
N GLU A 184 15.58 13.45 -12.59
CA GLU A 184 15.88 14.82 -12.14
C GLU A 184 17.30 14.92 -11.55
N ASP A 185 17.89 13.80 -11.09
CA ASP A 185 19.26 13.78 -10.57
C ASP A 185 20.27 13.91 -11.71
N GLU A 186 20.99 15.03 -11.72
CA GLU A 186 21.99 15.36 -12.73
C GLU A 186 23.12 14.32 -12.84
N LYS A 187 23.59 13.77 -11.70
CA LYS A 187 24.68 12.78 -11.71
C LYS A 187 24.22 11.46 -12.31
N ILE A 188 22.98 11.06 -12.00
CA ILE A 188 22.36 9.87 -12.58
C ILE A 188 22.13 10.08 -14.08
N ARG A 189 21.54 11.21 -14.48
CA ARG A 189 21.31 11.54 -15.89
C ARG A 189 22.62 11.51 -16.67
N ALA A 190 23.66 12.20 -16.21
CA ALA A 190 24.98 12.20 -16.84
C ALA A 190 25.60 10.79 -16.99
N LYS A 191 25.32 9.88 -16.05
CA LYS A 191 25.75 8.47 -16.18
C LYS A 191 25.07 7.77 -17.36
N PHE A 192 23.75 7.95 -17.52
CA PHE A 192 23.01 7.35 -18.64
C PHE A 192 23.34 8.03 -19.98
N GLU A 193 23.52 9.35 -20.00
CA GLU A 193 23.94 10.08 -21.21
C GLU A 193 25.30 9.59 -21.72
N ARG A 194 26.27 9.37 -20.83
CA ARG A 194 27.57 8.77 -21.20
C ARG A 194 27.42 7.35 -21.73
N ALA A 195 26.55 6.55 -21.13
CA ALA A 195 26.35 5.16 -21.55
C ALA A 195 25.62 5.04 -22.90
N TRP A 196 24.70 5.97 -23.20
CA TRP A 196 23.84 5.92 -24.39
C TRP A 196 24.28 6.87 -25.51
N GLY A 197 25.24 7.76 -25.24
CA GLY A 197 25.78 8.69 -26.24
C GLY A 197 24.77 9.75 -26.69
N LYS A 198 23.82 10.12 -25.82
CA LYS A 198 22.75 11.09 -26.10
C LYS A 198 22.47 11.95 -24.88
N GLU A 199 22.10 13.21 -25.11
CA GLU A 199 21.51 14.08 -24.09
C GLU A 199 20.10 13.59 -23.75
N LEU A 200 19.73 13.66 -22.47
CA LEU A 200 18.46 13.17 -21.96
C LEU A 200 17.68 14.31 -21.27
N SER A 201 16.35 14.20 -21.29
CA SER A 201 15.48 15.16 -20.61
C SER A 201 15.74 15.15 -19.09
N PRO A 202 15.86 16.32 -18.44
CA PRO A 202 15.88 16.41 -16.98
C PRO A 202 14.50 16.34 -16.34
N ASN A 203 13.44 16.41 -17.15
CA ASN A 203 12.06 16.53 -16.69
C ASN A 203 11.38 15.17 -16.63
N LYS A 204 10.51 15.00 -15.63
CA LYS A 204 9.56 13.87 -15.58
C LYS A 204 8.65 13.89 -16.81
N GLY A 205 8.37 12.70 -17.33
CA GLY A 205 7.32 12.50 -18.32
C GLY A 205 5.92 12.60 -17.70
N LEU A 206 4.91 12.46 -18.55
CA LEU A 206 3.51 12.42 -18.15
C LEU A 206 3.12 11.01 -17.67
N THR A 207 2.28 10.93 -16.66
CA THR A 207 1.56 9.70 -16.27
C THR A 207 0.47 9.37 -17.29
N VAL A 208 -0.05 8.14 -17.29
CA VAL A 208 -1.07 7.70 -18.26
C VAL A 208 -2.32 8.59 -18.27
N VAL A 209 -2.78 9.05 -17.10
CA VAL A 209 -3.94 9.95 -17.00
C VAL A 209 -3.62 11.32 -17.61
N GLU A 210 -2.43 11.85 -17.34
CA GLU A 210 -1.97 13.12 -17.91
C GLU A 210 -1.75 13.01 -19.42
N MET A 211 -1.31 11.85 -19.92
CA MET A 211 -1.17 11.59 -21.35
C MET A 211 -2.51 11.72 -22.06
N PHE A 212 -3.60 11.13 -21.53
CA PHE A 212 -4.92 11.27 -22.17
C PHE A 212 -5.46 12.70 -22.11
N HIS A 213 -5.22 13.44 -21.03
CA HIS A 213 -5.51 14.88 -20.99
C HIS A 213 -4.69 15.67 -22.02
N ALA A 214 -3.43 15.30 -22.22
CA ALA A 214 -2.55 15.90 -23.22
C ALA A 214 -2.97 15.53 -24.66
N VAL A 215 -3.57 14.35 -24.88
CA VAL A 215 -4.18 13.99 -26.17
C VAL A 215 -5.40 14.86 -26.45
N GLU A 216 -6.30 15.02 -25.47
CA GLU A 216 -7.52 15.83 -25.61
C GLU A 216 -7.23 17.31 -25.88
N SER A 217 -6.23 17.87 -25.18
CA SER A 217 -5.76 19.26 -25.41
C SER A 217 -4.94 19.41 -26.70
N GLY A 218 -4.47 18.30 -27.26
CA GLY A 218 -3.68 18.27 -28.48
C GLY A 218 -2.17 18.45 -28.28
N ASP A 219 -1.65 18.42 -27.04
CA ASP A 219 -0.22 18.45 -26.75
C ASP A 219 0.49 17.13 -27.12
N ILE A 220 -0.22 16.00 -27.06
CA ILE A 220 0.24 14.71 -27.59
C ILE A 220 -0.43 14.44 -28.93
N LYS A 221 0.38 14.14 -29.95
CA LYS A 221 -0.10 13.78 -31.31
C LYS A 221 0.09 12.32 -31.68
N ALA A 222 0.88 11.58 -30.91
CA ALA A 222 1.17 10.17 -31.16
C ALA A 222 1.34 9.42 -29.85
N LEU A 223 0.83 8.19 -29.81
CA LEU A 223 1.01 7.25 -28.69
C LEU A 223 1.54 5.93 -29.25
N TYR A 224 2.51 5.34 -28.56
CA TYR A 224 2.97 3.98 -28.83
C TYR A 224 2.60 3.08 -27.66
N ILE A 225 1.51 2.33 -27.83
CA ILE A 225 0.97 1.43 -26.80
C ILE A 225 1.51 0.02 -27.06
N MET A 226 2.22 -0.54 -26.08
CA MET A 226 2.84 -1.86 -26.18
C MET A 226 2.30 -2.78 -25.08
N GLY A 227 1.51 -3.78 -25.46
CA GLY A 227 1.04 -4.81 -24.53
C GLY A 227 -0.03 -4.37 -23.52
N GLU A 228 -0.71 -3.24 -23.77
CA GLU A 228 -1.81 -2.72 -22.94
C GLU A 228 -3.07 -2.42 -23.77
N ASN A 229 -4.22 -2.28 -23.11
CA ASN A 229 -5.51 -1.98 -23.74
C ASN A 229 -6.32 -0.94 -22.96
N PRO A 230 -5.92 0.35 -23.00
CA PRO A 230 -6.58 1.42 -22.23
C PRO A 230 -8.05 1.64 -22.63
N ALA A 231 -8.44 1.26 -23.85
CA ALA A 231 -9.83 1.31 -24.32
C ALA A 231 -10.77 0.28 -23.61
N LEU A 232 -10.22 -0.56 -22.74
CA LEU A 232 -10.96 -1.52 -21.91
C LEU A 232 -10.60 -1.42 -20.42
N SER A 233 -9.31 -1.24 -20.09
CA SER A 233 -8.81 -1.33 -18.71
C SER A 233 -8.85 -0.02 -17.93
N ASP A 234 -8.90 1.12 -18.61
CA ASP A 234 -8.80 2.42 -17.96
C ASP A 234 -10.18 2.96 -17.56
N PRO A 235 -10.26 3.77 -16.48
CA PRO A 235 -11.52 4.37 -16.08
C PRO A 235 -12.01 5.37 -17.12
N ASN A 236 -13.34 5.57 -17.17
CA ASN A 236 -13.99 6.53 -18.08
C ASN A 236 -13.72 6.25 -19.57
N LEU A 237 -14.21 5.11 -20.05
CA LEU A 237 -14.05 4.62 -21.43
C LEU A 237 -14.44 5.61 -22.54
N ASN A 238 -15.31 6.58 -22.26
CA ASN A 238 -15.68 7.60 -23.25
C ASN A 238 -14.54 8.58 -23.54
N ARG A 239 -13.53 8.67 -22.67
CA ARG A 239 -12.35 9.53 -22.82
C ARG A 239 -11.12 8.79 -23.33
N THR A 240 -11.06 7.47 -23.13
CA THR A 240 -9.89 6.64 -23.47
C THR A 240 -10.05 5.88 -24.80
N ARG A 241 -11.19 6.03 -25.48
CA ARG A 241 -11.48 5.45 -26.81
C ARG A 241 -11.19 6.40 -27.95
#